data_AF-A0A2E8QS89-F1
#
_entry.id   AF-A0A2E8QS89-F1
#
_cell.length_a   1.000
_cell.length_b   1.000
_cell.length_c   1.000
_cell.angle_alpha   90.00
_cell.angle_beta   90.00
_cell.angle_gamma   90.00
#
_symmetry.space_group_name_H-M   'P 1'
#
loop_
_entity.id
_entity.type
_entity.pdbx_description
1 polymer ?
#
loop_
_entity_poly.entity_id
_entity_poly.type
_entity_poly.pdbx_seq_one_letter_code
_entity_poly.pdbx_strand_id
1 'polypeptide(L)'
;MTSIVDFAERTGVDYANLVALPFEITPLFAGPPVVDSLGEAPMEAPYRASMGTGLWKRESLIDFLVPGETVWDLERIGAQRSADLNMQCLCVTSSQVSNPTIKVLNGIERKRWKRGTAAFMRRQGFGDQLKTREIESKYEALKMLSYSVIRYSFFRLICAVGGRRGRHLLAKIIARRSLAWIN
;
A
#
# COMPACT_ATOMS: atom_id res chain seq x y z
N MET A 1 -26.67 0.14 5.51
CA MET A 1 -25.22 0.25 5.19
C MET A 1 -25.14 0.45 3.69
N THR A 2 -24.64 1.59 3.24
CA THR A 2 -24.45 1.84 1.80
C THR A 2 -23.20 1.09 1.36
N SER A 3 -23.26 0.28 0.30
CA SER A 3 -22.05 -0.36 -0.23
C SER A 3 -21.06 0.70 -0.71
N ILE A 4 -19.75 0.43 -0.56
CA ILE A 4 -18.70 1.28 -1.12
C ILE A 4 -18.85 1.50 -2.63
N VAL A 5 -19.38 0.49 -3.34
CA VAL A 5 -19.64 0.59 -4.78
C VAL A 5 -20.78 1.59 -5.03
N ASP A 6 -21.91 1.44 -4.33
CA ASP A 6 -23.04 2.37 -4.49
C ASP A 6 -22.66 3.81 -4.09
N PHE A 7 -21.73 3.97 -3.14
CA PHE A 7 -21.19 5.28 -2.78
C PHE A 7 -20.35 5.85 -3.92
N ALA A 8 -19.41 5.06 -4.46
CA ALA A 8 -18.54 5.48 -5.56
C ALA A 8 -19.34 5.86 -6.81
N GLU A 9 -20.37 5.08 -7.16
CA GLU A 9 -21.27 5.38 -8.28
C GLU A 9 -22.03 6.69 -8.08
N ARG A 10 -22.52 6.95 -6.86
CA ARG A 10 -23.28 8.18 -6.54
C ARG A 10 -22.42 9.43 -6.49
N THR A 11 -21.19 9.31 -6.00
CA THR A 11 -20.30 10.45 -5.74
C THR A 11 -19.35 10.74 -6.89
N GLY A 12 -19.15 9.77 -7.79
CA GLY A 12 -18.25 9.90 -8.92
C GLY A 12 -16.77 9.83 -8.51
N VAL A 13 -16.45 9.22 -7.37
CA VAL A 13 -15.07 9.01 -6.91
C VAL A 13 -14.24 8.34 -8.00
N ASP A 14 -13.08 8.92 -8.30
CA ASP A 14 -12.21 8.44 -9.37
C ASP A 14 -11.41 7.20 -8.95
N TYR A 15 -10.94 7.20 -7.70
CA TYR A 15 -10.16 6.10 -7.14
C TYR A 15 -10.41 5.93 -5.65
N ALA A 16 -10.54 4.68 -5.19
CA ALA A 16 -10.58 4.34 -3.77
C ALA A 16 -9.61 3.20 -3.44
N ASN A 17 -8.55 3.51 -2.71
CA ASN A 17 -7.62 2.50 -2.20
C ASN A 17 -8.26 1.74 -1.04
N LEU A 18 -8.41 0.42 -1.20
CA LEU A 18 -9.11 -0.43 -0.23
C LEU A 18 -8.18 -1.10 0.79
N VAL A 19 -6.88 -0.83 0.71
CA VAL A 19 -5.88 -1.56 1.49
C VAL A 19 -4.97 -0.58 2.20
N ALA A 20 -4.87 -0.78 3.50
CA ALA A 20 -3.79 -0.20 4.28
C ALA A 20 -2.50 -0.87 3.84
N LEU A 21 -1.70 -0.20 3.00
CA LEU A 21 -0.39 -0.72 2.68
C LEU A 21 0.42 -0.77 3.99
N PRO A 22 1.06 -1.90 4.30
CA PRO A 22 1.82 -2.06 5.54
C PRO A 22 3.11 -1.23 5.57
N PHE A 23 3.39 -0.48 4.51
CA PHE A 23 4.49 0.45 4.47
C PHE A 23 4.05 1.78 5.07
N GLU A 24 4.94 2.41 5.83
CA GLU A 24 4.87 3.73 6.48
C GLU A 24 4.59 4.92 5.52
N ILE A 25 4.06 4.62 4.33
CA ILE A 25 3.87 5.48 3.16
C ILE A 25 2.40 5.52 2.72
N THR A 26 1.51 4.71 3.31
CA THR A 26 0.07 4.92 3.13
C THR A 26 -0.24 6.35 3.57
N PRO A 27 -0.94 7.17 2.77
CA PRO A 27 -1.51 8.40 3.27
C PRO A 27 -2.38 8.04 4.48
N LEU A 28 -1.85 8.26 5.68
CA LEU A 28 -2.68 8.23 6.86
C LEU A 28 -3.58 9.45 6.72
N PHE A 29 -4.79 9.19 6.28
CA PHE A 29 -5.89 10.12 6.37
C PHE A 29 -5.96 10.65 7.81
N ALA A 30 -5.93 11.97 7.94
CA ALA A 30 -5.98 12.66 9.24
C ALA A 30 -7.36 13.30 9.53
N GLY A 31 -8.34 13.12 8.64
CA GLY A 31 -9.69 13.69 8.77
C GLY A 31 -10.75 12.69 9.30
N PRO A 32 -12.04 13.08 9.30
CA PRO A 32 -13.16 12.19 9.55
C PRO A 32 -13.54 11.38 8.30
N PRO A 33 -13.87 10.07 8.42
CA PRO A 33 -14.18 9.25 7.25
C PRO A 33 -15.37 9.82 6.47
N VAL A 34 -15.29 9.71 5.15
CA VAL A 34 -16.34 10.17 4.22
C VAL A 34 -17.36 9.05 3.98
N VAL A 35 -16.89 7.80 3.88
CA VAL A 35 -17.74 6.61 3.79
C VAL A 35 -17.08 5.45 4.51
N ASP A 36 -17.82 4.76 5.38
CA ASP A 36 -17.33 3.64 6.18
C ASP A 36 -15.96 3.91 6.84
N SER A 37 -14.90 3.33 6.27
CA SER A 37 -13.53 3.42 6.73
C SER A 37 -12.58 4.06 5.70
N LEU A 38 -13.14 4.81 4.76
CA LEU A 38 -12.42 5.59 3.77
C LEU A 38 -12.54 7.10 4.04
N GLY A 39 -11.45 7.81 3.77
CA GLY A 39 -11.38 9.27 3.76
C GLY A 39 -10.65 9.79 2.53
N GLU A 40 -10.65 11.10 2.33
CA GLU A 40 -9.96 11.71 1.18
C GLU A 40 -8.44 11.57 1.30
N ALA A 41 -7.81 11.08 0.22
CA ALA A 41 -6.37 10.98 0.15
C ALA A 41 -5.74 12.37 -0.08
N PRO A 42 -4.79 12.82 0.77
CA PRO A 42 -4.13 14.11 0.60
C PRO A 42 -3.48 14.26 -0.78
N MET A 43 -3.53 15.47 -1.36
CA MET A 43 -3.02 15.76 -2.72
C MET A 43 -1.57 15.31 -2.94
N GLU A 44 -0.70 15.57 -1.96
CA GLU A 44 0.73 15.26 -2.05
C GLU A 44 1.08 13.87 -1.49
N ALA A 45 0.08 13.07 -1.14
CA ALA A 45 0.33 11.77 -0.56
C ALA A 45 1.02 10.85 -1.56
N PRO A 46 2.12 10.18 -1.16
CA PRO A 46 2.65 9.08 -1.95
C PRO A 46 1.56 8.04 -2.16
N TYR A 47 1.49 7.44 -3.35
CA TYR A 47 0.48 6.43 -3.68
C TYR A 47 -0.97 6.93 -3.51
N ARG A 48 -1.22 8.24 -3.64
CA ARG A 48 -2.58 8.83 -3.67
C ARG A 48 -3.49 8.12 -4.67
N ALA A 49 -2.94 7.81 -5.84
CA ALA A 49 -3.50 6.89 -6.82
C ALA A 49 -2.43 5.84 -7.14
N SER A 50 -2.84 4.57 -7.19
CA SER A 50 -1.94 3.43 -7.43
C SER A 50 -2.66 2.28 -8.15
N MET A 51 -1.89 1.40 -8.77
CA MET A 51 -2.38 0.16 -9.40
C MET A 51 -2.51 -0.99 -8.38
N GLY A 52 -2.48 -0.66 -7.08
CA GLY A 52 -2.73 -1.60 -6.01
C GLY A 52 -4.19 -2.07 -5.95
N THR A 53 -4.56 -2.72 -4.85
CA THR A 53 -5.94 -3.13 -4.62
C THR A 53 -6.81 -1.90 -4.33
N GLY A 54 -7.53 -1.45 -5.35
CA GLY A 54 -8.45 -0.32 -5.25
C GLY A 54 -9.62 -0.43 -6.23
N LEU A 55 -10.62 0.41 -6.02
CA LEU A 55 -11.71 0.63 -6.97
C LEU A 55 -11.36 1.81 -7.85
N TRP A 56 -11.58 1.66 -9.15
CA TRP A 56 -11.32 2.69 -10.15
C TRP A 56 -12.59 3.02 -10.90
N LYS A 57 -12.85 4.30 -11.08
CA LYS A 57 -13.72 4.77 -12.15
C LYS A 57 -13.01 4.55 -13.47
N ARG A 58 -13.72 3.92 -14.41
CA ARG A 58 -13.12 3.44 -15.65
C ARG A 58 -12.53 4.58 -16.47
N GLU A 59 -13.27 5.67 -16.63
CA GLU A 59 -12.86 6.82 -17.45
C GLU A 59 -11.61 7.47 -16.85
N SER A 60 -11.62 7.70 -15.54
CA SER A 60 -10.50 8.29 -14.81
C SER A 60 -9.25 7.39 -14.86
N LEU A 61 -9.41 6.07 -14.83
CA LEU A 61 -8.29 5.15 -15.02
C LEU A 61 -7.71 5.26 -16.44
N ILE A 62 -8.55 5.36 -17.47
CA ILE A 62 -8.09 5.51 -18.85
C ILE A 62 -7.30 6.81 -19.01
N ASP A 63 -7.79 7.93 -18.47
CA ASP A 63 -7.10 9.22 -18.51
C ASP A 63 -5.80 9.23 -17.70
N PHE A 64 -5.74 8.39 -16.65
CA PHE A 64 -4.57 8.27 -15.78
C PHE A 64 -3.45 7.42 -16.39
N LEU A 65 -3.77 6.50 -17.30
CA LEU A 65 -2.82 5.60 -17.96
C LEU A 65 -2.15 6.27 -19.16
N VAL A 66 -0.82 6.14 -19.24
CA VAL A 66 -0.03 6.65 -20.36
C VAL A 66 0.59 5.48 -21.13
N PRO A 67 0.38 5.39 -22.47
CA PRO A 67 0.98 4.33 -23.27
C PRO A 67 2.51 4.28 -23.13
N GLY A 68 3.03 3.07 -22.92
CA GLY A 68 4.48 2.84 -22.76
C GLY A 68 5.00 2.99 -21.33
N GLU A 69 4.21 3.48 -20.38
CA GLU A 69 4.59 3.48 -18.98
C GLU A 69 4.42 2.11 -18.33
N THR A 70 5.37 1.73 -17.48
CA THR A 70 5.19 0.58 -16.60
C THR A 70 4.38 0.98 -15.37
N VAL A 71 3.87 -0.01 -14.65
CA VAL A 71 3.20 0.22 -13.35
C VAL A 71 4.10 1.01 -12.40
N TRP A 72 5.41 0.74 -12.39
CA TRP A 72 6.36 1.43 -11.51
C TRP A 72 6.56 2.89 -11.88
N ASP A 73 6.55 3.21 -13.18
CA ASP A 73 6.63 4.60 -13.63
C ASP A 73 5.42 5.38 -13.13
N LEU A 74 4.23 4.78 -13.25
CA LEU A 74 2.97 5.33 -12.76
C LEU A 74 3.01 5.52 -11.24
N GLU A 75 3.46 4.54 -10.45
CA GLU A 75 3.51 4.68 -8.98
C GLU A 75 4.41 5.84 -8.51
N ARG A 76 5.46 6.17 -9.29
CA ARG A 76 6.40 7.25 -8.97
C ARG A 76 5.79 8.64 -9.14
N ILE A 77 4.91 8.82 -10.12
CA ILE A 77 4.30 10.11 -10.47
C ILE A 77 2.78 10.17 -10.25
N GLY A 78 2.19 9.08 -9.75
CA GLY A 78 0.73 8.95 -9.61
C GLY A 78 0.10 9.98 -8.68
N ALA A 79 0.82 10.42 -7.65
CA ALA A 79 0.38 11.51 -6.78
C ALA A 79 0.26 12.84 -7.55
N GLN A 80 1.30 13.21 -8.30
CA GLN A 80 1.29 14.42 -9.12
C GLN A 80 0.23 14.33 -10.23
N ARG A 81 0.19 13.22 -10.97
CA ARG A 81 -0.76 13.05 -12.08
C ARG A 81 -2.21 13.09 -11.60
N SER A 82 -2.53 12.42 -10.50
CA SER A 82 -3.89 12.47 -9.95
C SER A 82 -4.26 13.85 -9.43
N ALA A 83 -3.27 14.67 -9.03
CA ALA A 83 -3.49 16.07 -8.72
C ALA A 83 -3.75 16.91 -9.97
N ASP A 84 -2.94 16.72 -11.03
CA ASP A 84 -3.06 17.44 -12.30
C ASP A 84 -4.40 17.16 -12.99
N LEU A 85 -4.88 15.92 -12.91
CA LEU A 85 -6.20 15.50 -13.41
C LEU A 85 -7.36 15.87 -12.46
N ASN A 86 -7.08 16.53 -11.34
CA ASN A 86 -8.05 16.90 -10.30
C ASN A 86 -8.94 15.73 -9.85
N MET A 87 -8.35 14.54 -9.72
CA MET A 87 -9.07 13.34 -9.33
C MET A 87 -9.47 13.38 -7.86
N GLN A 88 -10.67 12.89 -7.55
CA GLN A 88 -11.10 12.56 -6.20
C GLN A 88 -10.60 11.16 -5.83
N CYS A 89 -9.59 11.11 -4.97
CA CYS A 89 -9.02 9.87 -4.47
C CYS A 89 -9.38 9.64 -3.00
N LEU A 90 -9.82 8.44 -2.66
CA LEU A 90 -10.07 8.00 -1.29
C LEU A 90 -9.01 6.97 -0.86
N CYS A 91 -8.69 6.96 0.43
CA CYS A 91 -7.85 5.95 1.04
C CYS A 91 -8.42 5.47 2.38
N VAL A 92 -7.99 4.30 2.80
CA VAL A 92 -8.33 3.75 4.11
C VAL A 92 -7.87 4.65 5.27
N THR A 93 -8.70 4.73 6.30
CA THR A 93 -8.38 5.46 7.53
C THR A 93 -7.35 4.72 8.39
N SER A 94 -6.73 5.43 9.33
CA SER A 94 -5.75 4.85 10.28
C SER A 94 -6.30 3.64 11.07
N SER A 95 -7.61 3.61 11.33
CA SER A 95 -8.29 2.48 11.99
C SER A 95 -8.25 1.18 11.17
N GLN A 96 -8.12 1.23 9.84
CA GLN A 96 -8.02 0.06 8.97
C GLN A 96 -6.60 -0.50 8.90
N VAL A 97 -5.59 0.24 9.37
CA VAL A 97 -4.21 -0.27 9.42
C VAL A 97 -4.08 -1.43 10.40
N SER A 98 -4.76 -1.33 11.56
CA SER A 98 -4.72 -2.37 12.59
C SER A 98 -5.72 -3.50 12.33
N ASN A 99 -6.84 -3.21 11.68
CA ASN A 99 -7.87 -4.19 11.36
C ASN A 99 -8.44 -3.95 9.94
N PRO A 100 -7.72 -4.36 8.89
CA PRO A 100 -8.13 -4.09 7.52
C PRO A 100 -9.34 -4.94 7.13
N THR A 101 -10.32 -4.31 6.50
CA THR A 101 -11.48 -4.96 5.90
C THR A 101 -11.05 -5.97 4.83
N ILE A 102 -10.06 -5.59 4.01
CA ILE A 102 -9.43 -6.48 3.02
C ILE A 102 -8.01 -6.79 3.46
N LYS A 103 -7.78 -8.04 3.85
CA LYS A 103 -6.43 -8.52 4.19
C LYS A 103 -5.65 -8.83 2.92
N VAL A 104 -4.64 -8.03 2.63
CA VAL A 104 -3.68 -8.32 1.55
C VAL A 104 -2.50 -9.11 2.10
N LEU A 105 -2.19 -10.20 1.40
CA LEU A 105 -1.01 -11.02 1.65
C LEU A 105 -0.04 -10.82 0.50
N ASN A 106 1.07 -10.11 0.74
CA ASN A 106 2.19 -10.09 -0.20
C ASN A 106 2.82 -11.49 -0.23
N GLY A 107 2.40 -12.30 -1.20
CA GLY A 107 2.70 -13.73 -1.24
C GLY A 107 4.10 -14.06 -1.72
N ILE A 108 4.69 -13.20 -2.54
CA ILE A 108 5.98 -13.46 -3.18
C ILE A 108 6.96 -12.36 -2.76
N GLU A 109 8.12 -12.77 -2.24
CA GLU A 109 9.21 -11.89 -1.88
C GLU A 109 10.52 -12.53 -2.37
N ARG A 110 11.36 -11.76 -3.08
CA ARG A 110 12.64 -12.25 -3.64
C ARG A 110 12.48 -13.54 -4.47
N LYS A 111 11.48 -13.56 -5.35
CA LYS A 111 11.12 -14.69 -6.24
C LYS A 111 10.65 -15.96 -5.50
N ARG A 112 10.42 -15.91 -4.18
CA ARG A 112 9.98 -17.04 -3.37
C ARG A 112 8.62 -16.79 -2.74
N TRP A 113 7.84 -17.84 -2.51
CA TRP A 113 6.61 -17.76 -1.72
C TRP A 113 6.94 -17.55 -0.25
N LYS A 114 6.30 -16.57 0.38
CA LYS A 114 6.31 -16.44 1.84
C LYS A 114 5.62 -17.66 2.46
N ARG A 115 6.17 -18.19 3.54
CA ARG A 115 5.73 -19.43 4.18
C ARG A 115 4.32 -19.28 4.72
N GLY A 116 4.01 -18.13 5.32
CA GLY A 116 2.66 -17.79 5.79
C GLY A 116 1.64 -17.80 4.66
N THR A 117 2.00 -17.21 3.51
CA THR A 117 1.13 -17.18 2.32
C THR A 117 0.97 -18.55 1.69
N ALA A 118 2.05 -19.34 1.56
CA ALA A 118 1.96 -20.71 1.09
C ALA A 118 1.04 -21.58 1.98
N ALA A 119 1.14 -21.42 3.30
CA ALA A 119 0.25 -22.10 4.24
C ALA A 119 -1.22 -21.66 4.07
N PHE A 120 -1.46 -20.36 3.88
CA PHE A 120 -2.79 -19.83 3.57
C PHE A 120 -3.34 -20.40 2.26
N MET A 121 -2.57 -20.36 1.17
CA MET A 121 -3.00 -20.86 -0.14
C MET A 121 -3.36 -22.35 -0.11
N ARG A 122 -2.58 -23.18 0.59
CA ARG A 122 -2.93 -24.60 0.78
C ARG A 122 -4.27 -24.78 1.48
N ARG A 123 -4.52 -24.01 2.56
CA ARG A 123 -5.80 -24.06 3.28
C ARG A 123 -6.99 -23.61 2.43
N GLN A 124 -6.74 -22.74 1.44
CA GLN A 124 -7.77 -22.25 0.51
C GLN A 124 -7.91 -23.12 -0.75
N GLY A 125 -7.23 -24.27 -0.84
CA GLY A 125 -7.32 -25.16 -2.00
C GLY A 125 -6.44 -24.75 -3.20
N PHE A 126 -5.63 -23.69 -3.07
CA PHE A 126 -4.74 -23.20 -4.14
C PHE A 126 -3.31 -23.80 -4.07
N GLY A 127 -3.19 -25.03 -3.57
CA GLY A 127 -1.89 -25.67 -3.35
C GLY A 127 -1.06 -25.83 -4.62
N ASP A 128 -1.68 -26.09 -5.77
CA ASP A 128 -0.99 -26.32 -7.04
C ASP A 128 -0.25 -25.10 -7.56
N GLN A 129 -0.75 -23.89 -7.26
CA GLN A 129 -0.10 -22.63 -7.66
C GLN A 129 1.28 -22.45 -7.02
N LEU A 130 1.52 -23.13 -5.89
CA LEU A 130 2.79 -23.06 -5.17
C LEU A 130 3.93 -23.79 -5.88
N LYS A 131 3.64 -24.68 -6.84
CA LYS A 131 4.66 -25.45 -7.58
C LYS A 131 5.54 -24.56 -8.47
N THR A 132 5.08 -23.35 -8.78
CA THR A 132 5.77 -22.41 -9.68
C THR A 132 7.03 -21.79 -9.10
N ARG A 133 7.20 -21.79 -7.77
CA ARG A 133 8.30 -21.11 -7.07
C ARG A 133 8.66 -21.83 -5.78
N GLU A 134 9.89 -21.67 -5.36
CA GLU A 134 10.32 -22.13 -4.04
C GLU A 134 9.57 -21.38 -2.93
N ILE A 135 9.32 -22.08 -1.83
CA ILE A 135 8.81 -21.47 -0.60
C ILE A 135 10.01 -21.07 0.25
N GLU A 136 9.97 -19.88 0.86
CA GLU A 136 11.01 -19.40 1.77
C GLU A 136 11.34 -20.45 2.83
N SER A 137 12.61 -20.51 3.26
CA SER A 137 13.03 -21.41 4.34
C SER A 137 12.58 -20.91 5.72
N LYS A 138 12.61 -21.79 6.74
CA LYS A 138 12.24 -21.39 8.12
C LYS A 138 13.21 -20.34 8.65
N TYR A 139 14.49 -20.49 8.32
CA TYR A 139 15.55 -19.57 8.69
C TYR A 139 15.33 -18.18 8.07
N GLU A 140 15.00 -18.11 6.78
CA GLU A 140 14.71 -16.83 6.11
C GLU A 140 13.48 -16.14 6.70
N ALA A 141 12.40 -16.90 6.95
CA ALA A 141 11.21 -16.35 7.58
C ALA A 141 11.52 -15.74 8.96
N LEU A 142 12.32 -16.44 9.78
CA LEU A 142 12.74 -15.96 11.09
C LEU A 142 13.68 -14.75 10.99
N LYS A 143 14.62 -14.78 10.04
CA LYS A 143 15.53 -13.66 9.75
C LYS A 143 14.77 -12.41 9.31
N MET A 144 13.74 -12.56 8.48
CA MET A 144 12.91 -11.44 8.05
C MET A 144 12.04 -10.91 9.19
N LEU A 145 11.51 -11.78 10.04
CA LEU A 145 10.79 -11.39 11.23
C LEU A 145 11.70 -10.61 12.19
N SER A 146 12.89 -11.10 12.50
CA SER A 146 13.83 -10.39 13.37
C SER A 146 14.25 -9.04 12.78
N TYR A 147 14.50 -8.97 11.46
CA TYR A 147 14.78 -7.72 10.78
C TYR A 147 13.63 -6.71 10.90
N SER A 148 12.37 -7.16 10.74
CA SER A 148 11.19 -6.29 10.90
C SER A 148 11.05 -5.75 12.32
N VAL A 149 11.28 -6.58 13.34
CA VAL A 149 11.21 -6.18 14.76
C VAL A 149 12.31 -5.17 15.09
N ILE A 150 13.55 -5.44 14.67
CA ILE A 150 14.67 -4.52 14.88
C ILE A 150 14.40 -3.19 14.18
N ARG A 151 13.96 -3.22 12.92
CA ARG A 151 13.64 -2.03 12.13
C ARG A 151 12.51 -1.22 12.77
N TYR A 152 11.45 -1.86 13.22
CA TYR A 152 10.32 -1.21 13.87
C TYR A 152 10.73 -0.57 15.21
N SER A 153 11.50 -1.28 16.04
CA SER A 153 12.02 -0.75 17.29
C SER A 153 12.93 0.46 17.06
N PHE A 154 13.80 0.39 16.06
CA PHE A 154 14.65 1.51 15.66
C PHE A 154 13.83 2.70 15.15
N PHE A 155 12.79 2.45 14.34
CA PHE A 155 11.86 3.47 13.87
C PHE A 155 11.17 4.16 15.04
N ARG A 156 10.62 3.40 15.99
CA ARG A 156 9.96 3.94 17.18
C ARG A 156 10.91 4.77 18.03
N LEU A 157 12.16 4.32 18.21
CA LEU A 157 13.18 5.07 18.95
C LEU A 157 13.46 6.42 18.29
N ILE A 158 13.65 6.45 16.97
CA ILE A 158 13.90 7.71 16.24
C ILE A 158 12.69 8.65 16.32
N CYS A 159 11.48 8.11 16.22
CA CYS A 159 10.26 8.90 16.37
C CYS A 159 10.10 9.46 17.79
N ALA A 160 10.44 8.68 18.81
CA ALA A 160 10.37 9.08 20.22
C ALA A 160 11.40 10.16 20.57
N VAL A 161 12.63 10.03 20.07
CA VAL A 161 13.74 10.95 20.37
C VAL A 161 13.71 12.22 19.51
N GLY A 162 13.32 12.11 18.23
CA GLY A 162 13.42 13.21 17.27
C GLY A 162 12.13 14.01 17.02
N GLY A 163 10.99 13.60 17.58
CA GLY A 163 9.70 14.26 17.38
C GLY A 163 9.32 14.42 15.89
N ARG A 164 8.78 15.59 15.50
CA ARG A 164 8.44 15.89 14.08
C ARG A 164 9.67 15.91 13.16
N ARG A 165 10.83 16.38 13.63
CA ARG A 165 12.06 16.47 12.83
C ARG A 165 12.69 15.10 12.57
N GLY A 166 12.70 14.22 13.57
CA GLY A 166 13.18 12.83 13.43
C GLY A 166 12.37 12.02 12.42
N ARG A 167 11.03 12.15 12.46
CA ARG A 167 10.13 11.52 11.47
C ARG A 167 10.42 11.96 10.04
N HIS A 168 10.68 13.25 9.84
CA HIS A 168 10.93 13.80 8.51
C HIS A 168 12.33 13.43 7.97
N LEU A 169 13.34 13.39 8.84
CA LEU A 169 14.69 12.94 8.47
C LEU A 169 14.68 11.45 8.09
N LEU A 170 13.97 10.62 8.86
CA LEU A 170 13.87 9.20 8.59
C LEU A 170 13.10 8.92 7.28
N ALA A 171 12.01 9.63 7.03
CA ALA A 171 11.28 9.56 5.77
C ALA A 171 12.18 9.89 4.57
N LYS A 172 13.04 10.91 4.68
CA LYS A 172 14.04 11.25 3.64
C LYS A 172 15.10 10.15 3.46
N ILE A 173 15.57 9.54 4.55
CA ILE A 173 16.57 8.44 4.49
C ILE A 173 15.96 7.17 3.88
N ILE A 174 14.74 6.82 4.27
CA ILE A 174 14.02 5.67 3.72
C ILE A 174 13.75 5.89 2.23
N ALA A 175 13.24 7.07 1.83
CA ALA A 175 13.02 7.42 0.43
C ALA A 175 14.30 7.33 -0.42
N ARG A 176 15.44 7.79 0.11
CA ARG A 176 16.75 7.68 -0.56
C ARG A 176 17.28 6.24 -0.65
N ARG A 177 16.99 5.38 0.34
CA ARG A 177 17.40 3.97 0.29
C ARG A 177 16.50 3.12 -0.60
N SER A 178 15.22 3.45 -0.72
CA SER A 178 14.34 2.83 -1.72
C SER A 178 14.87 3.04 -3.14
N LEU A 179 15.49 4.21 -3.42
CA LEU A 179 16.18 4.50 -4.68
C LEU A 179 17.49 3.72 -4.87
N ALA A 180 18.17 3.32 -3.79
CA ALA A 180 19.43 2.58 -3.86
C ALA A 180 19.27 1.07 -4.04
N TRP A 181 18.06 0.52 -3.84
CA TRP A 181 17.73 -0.88 -4.17
C TRP A 181 17.30 -1.06 -5.64
N ILE A 182 17.33 0.03 -6.42
CA ILE A 182 16.88 0.11 -7.82
C ILE A 182 18.07 0.11 -8.80
N ASN A 183 19.32 0.15 -8.32
CA ASN A 183 20.52 -0.11 -9.13
C ASN A 183 21.15 -1.45 -8.78
#